data_AF-A0A852A924-F1
#
_entry.id   AF-A0A852A924-F1
#
_cell.length_a   1.000
_cell.length_b   1.000
_cell.length_c   1.000
_cell.angle_alpha   90.00
_cell.angle_beta   90.00
_cell.angle_gamma   90.00
#
_symmetry.space_group_name_H-M   'P 1'
#
loop_
_entity.id
_entity.type
_entity.pdbx_description
1 polymer ?
#
loop_
_entity_poly.entity_id
_entity_poly.type
_entity_poly.pdbx_seq_one_letter_code
_entity_poly.pdbx_strand_id
1 'polypeptide(L)' 'FAVIRPPGHHAEESTAMGFCFFNSVAISAKLLQQRLSVGRIL' A
#
# COMPACT_ATOMS: atom_id res chain seq x y z
N PHE A 1 8.07 11.49 4.72
CA PHE A 1 8.59 11.19 3.36
C PHE A 1 9.38 9.89 3.45
N ALA A 2 9.20 8.99 2.48
CA ALA A 2 9.91 7.72 2.45
C ALA A 2 10.60 7.57 1.10
N VAL A 3 11.93 7.41 1.09
CA VAL A 3 12.72 7.16 -0.12
C VAL A 3 12.72 5.65 -0.36
N ILE A 4 11.76 5.17 -1.15
CA ILE A 4 11.53 3.74 -1.34
C ILE A 4 11.44 3.36 -2.82
N ARG A 5 11.80 2.10 -3.10
CA ARG A 5 11.64 1.42 -4.39
C ARG A 5 11.43 -0.08 -4.18
N PRO A 6 10.80 -0.80 -5.11
CA PRO A 6 10.06 -0.33 -6.30
C PRO A 6 8.81 0.50 -5.93
N PRO A 7 8.13 1.15 -6.90
CA PRO A 7 6.81 1.76 -6.64
C PRO A 7 5.76 0.68 -6.30
N GLY A 8 4.58 1.11 -5.84
CA GLY A 8 3.52 0.18 -5.42
C GLY A 8 2.11 0.47 -5.93
N HIS A 9 1.80 1.69 -6.36
CA HIS A 9 0.41 2.14 -6.58
C HIS A 9 -0.36 1.47 -7.74
N HIS A 10 0.31 0.73 -8.63
CA HIS A 10 -0.31 -0.02 -9.72
C HIS A 10 -0.48 -1.52 -9.42
N ALA A 11 0.06 -2.02 -8.30
CA ALA A 11 -0.10 -3.43 -7.95
C ALA A 11 -1.54 -3.69 -7.50
N GLU A 12 -2.21 -4.62 -8.17
CA GLU A 12 -3.53 -5.12 -7.80
C GLU A 12 -3.40 -6.30 -6.82
N GLU A 13 -4.51 -6.90 -6.41
CA GLU A 13 -4.51 -8.02 -5.46
C GLU A 13 -3.69 -9.23 -5.94
N SER A 14 -3.82 -9.58 -7.23
CA SER A 14 -3.18 -10.76 -7.82
C SER A 14 -2.39 -10.46 -9.10
N THR A 15 -2.12 -9.18 -9.39
CA THR A 15 -1.45 -8.73 -10.62
C THR A 15 -0.35 -7.70 -10.32
N ALA A 16 0.87 -7.99 -10.77
CA ALA A 16 1.97 -7.03 -10.79
C ALA A 16 2.05 -6.33 -12.15
N MET A 17 2.17 -5.00 -12.16
CA MET A 17 2.29 -4.19 -13.38
C MET A 17 2.92 -2.82 -13.10
N GLY A 18 3.42 -2.14 -14.14
CA GLY A 18 3.97 -0.79 -14.00
C GLY A 18 5.10 -0.69 -12.97
N PHE A 19 5.99 -1.69 -12.94
CA PHE A 19 7.06 -1.86 -11.94
C PHE A 19 6.59 -2.04 -10.47
N CYS A 20 5.28 -2.15 -10.24
CA CYS A 20 4.70 -2.34 -8.91
C CYS A 20 4.42 -3.82 -8.65
N PHE A 21 4.97 -4.34 -7.55
CA PHE A 21 4.74 -5.72 -7.10
C PHE A 21 3.80 -5.78 -5.89
N PHE A 22 3.94 -4.82 -4.97
CA PHE A 22 3.08 -4.68 -3.79
C PHE A 22 2.73 -3.22 -3.57
N ASN A 23 1.47 -2.93 -3.22
CA ASN A 23 1.00 -1.58 -2.96
C ASN A 23 1.29 -1.16 -1.51
N SER A 24 2.51 -0.66 -1.26
CA SER A 24 2.96 -0.29 0.09
C SER A 24 2.01 0.68 0.80
N VAL A 25 1.46 1.68 0.10
CA VAL A 25 0.54 2.67 0.69
C VAL A 25 -0.78 2.01 1.10
N ALA A 26 -1.37 1.18 0.22
CA ALA A 26 -2.61 0.47 0.53
C ALA A 26 -2.42 -0.53 1.69
N ILE A 27 -1.30 -1.26 1.72
CA ILE A 27 -0.96 -2.19 2.80
C ILE A 27 -0.84 -1.43 4.14
N SER A 28 -0.11 -0.30 4.15
CA SER A 28 -0.01 0.54 5.35
C SER A 28 -1.37 1.03 5.82
N ALA A 29 -2.22 1.52 4.92
CA ALA A 29 -3.57 1.94 5.28
C ALA A 29 -4.38 0.81 5.92
N LYS A 30 -4.29 -0.42 5.37
CA LYS A 30 -4.99 -1.58 5.94
C LYS A 30 -4.47 -1.98 7.31
N LEU A 31 -3.14 -1.94 7.52
CA LEU A 31 -2.53 -2.22 8.82
C LEU A 31 -2.95 -1.21 9.88
N LEU A 32 -3.06 0.08 9.53
CA LEU A 32 -3.54 1.12 10.44
C LEU A 32 -4.99 0.86 10.87
N GLN A 33 -5.87 0.49 9.95
CA GLN A 33 -7.25 0.12 10.26
C GLN A 33 -7.31 -1.10 11.18
N GLN A 34 -6.54 -2.16 10.88
CA GLN A 34 -6.61 -3.44 11.59
C GLN A 34 -5.97 -3.43 12.98
N ARG A 35 -4.82 -2.75 13.12
CA ARG A 35 -4.02 -2.81 14.36
C ARG A 35 -4.25 -1.63 15.29
N LEU A 36 -4.66 -0.49 14.74
CA LEU A 36 -4.82 0.76 15.49
C LEU A 36 -6.26 1.30 15.42
N SER A 37 -7.20 0.56 14.84
CA SER A 37 -8.62 0.92 14.74
C SER A 37 -8.86 2.30 14.11
N VAL A 38 -8.02 2.70 13.15
CA VAL A 38 -8.16 3.99 12.44
C VAL A 38 -9.41 3.96 11.56
N GLY A 39 -10.37 4.86 11.82
CA GLY A 39 -11.67 4.87 11.14
C GLY A 39 -11.68 5.45 9.72
N ARG A 40 -10.77 6.38 9.39
CA ARG A 40 -10.66 6.99 8.06
C ARG A 40 -9.20 7.38 7.77
N ILE A 41 -8.76 7.12 6.54
CA ILE A 41 -7.42 7.42 6.02
C ILE A 41 -7.63 8.12 4.67
N LEU A 42 -6.94 9.24 4.45
CA LEU A 42 -6.99 10.03 3.20
C LEU A 42 -5.85 9.60 2.26
#